data_AF-A0A970KJU0-F1
#
_entry.id   AF-A0A970KJU0-F1
#
_cell.length_a   1.000
_cell.length_b   1.000
_cell.length_c   1.000
_cell.angle_alpha   90.00
_cell.angle_beta   90.00
_cell.angle_gamma   90.00
#
_symmetry.space_group_name_H-M   'P 1'
#
loop_
_entity.id
_entity.type
_entity.pdbx_description
1 polymer ?
#
loop_
_entity_poly.entity_id
_entity_poly.type
_entity_poly.pdbx_seq_one_letter_code
_entity_poly.pdbx_strand_id
1 'polypeptide(L)'
;MKKGRLKLHGSVDPSGRSAELEQLERCVARCQAGDLREHMQLARKFRPLIRTLAEKRVNDPSNVKEINRLSSLGREGLYEAVLEYNPKIGIARFRVFALDYIERAMDSKPKGFWQRLFRKRFPR
;
A
#
# COMPACT_ATOMS: atom_id res chain seq x y z
N MET A 1 -22.16 36.37 28.06
CA MET A 1 -21.54 35.08 27.66
C MET A 1 -22.16 34.62 26.35
N LYS A 2 -21.50 34.83 25.20
CA LYS A 2 -22.02 34.41 23.88
C LYS A 2 -21.40 33.06 23.48
N LYS A 3 -22.26 32.07 23.26
CA LYS A 3 -21.94 30.72 22.75
C LYS A 3 -21.40 30.80 21.32
N GLY A 4 -20.15 30.40 21.11
CA GLY A 4 -19.62 30.09 19.78
C GLY A 4 -19.92 28.62 19.45
N ARG A 5 -21.00 28.35 18.71
CA ARG A 5 -21.19 27.05 18.04
C ARG A 5 -20.22 26.98 16.87
N LEU A 6 -19.10 26.26 17.03
CA LEU A 6 -18.25 25.84 15.93
C LEU A 6 -19.02 24.84 15.07
N LYS A 7 -19.49 25.28 13.90
CA LYS A 7 -20.00 24.40 12.85
C LYS A 7 -18.80 23.78 12.14
N LEU A 8 -18.44 22.56 12.51
CA LEU A 8 -17.59 21.67 11.72
C LEU A 8 -18.41 21.16 10.52
N HIS A 9 -18.63 22.02 9.52
CA HIS A 9 -18.91 21.53 8.18
C HIS A 9 -17.56 21.28 7.52
N GLY A 10 -17.11 20.03 7.52
CA GLY A 10 -16.02 19.60 6.65
C GLY A 10 -16.51 19.70 5.21
N SER A 11 -16.25 20.84 4.57
CA SER A 11 -16.29 20.94 3.12
C SER A 11 -15.25 19.96 2.59
N VAL A 12 -15.71 18.88 2.00
CA VAL A 12 -14.86 17.97 1.22
C VAL A 12 -14.43 18.78 0.00
N ASP A 13 -13.29 19.47 0.12
CA ASP A 13 -12.73 20.24 -0.98
C ASP A 13 -12.41 19.27 -2.13
N PRO A 14 -13.08 19.38 -3.30
CA PRO A 14 -12.83 18.50 -4.43
C PRO A 14 -11.38 18.62 -4.95
N SER A 15 -10.72 19.77 -4.68
CA SER A 15 -9.31 20.01 -4.98
C SER A 15 -8.37 19.06 -4.22
N GLY A 16 -8.70 18.71 -2.97
CA GLY A 16 -7.89 17.81 -2.15
C GLY A 16 -7.83 16.39 -2.70
N ARG A 17 -8.97 15.87 -3.17
CA ARG A 17 -9.05 14.52 -3.73
C ARG A 17 -8.30 14.39 -5.06
N SER A 18 -8.39 15.40 -5.93
CA SER A 18 -7.63 15.40 -7.20
C SER A 18 -6.12 15.43 -6.92
N ALA A 19 -5.68 16.31 -6.03
CA ALA A 19 -4.28 16.43 -5.64
C ALA A 19 -3.72 15.12 -5.03
N GLU A 20 -4.51 14.42 -4.21
CA GLU A 20 -4.14 13.11 -3.68
C GLU A 20 -3.94 12.05 -4.76
N LEU A 21 -4.82 12.03 -5.77
CA LEU A 21 -4.75 11.08 -6.88
C LEU A 21 -3.54 11.37 -7.78
N GLU A 22 -3.28 12.63 -8.10
CA GLU A 22 -2.09 13.05 -8.86
C GLU A 22 -0.80 12.76 -8.10
N GLN A 23 -0.79 12.93 -6.77
CA GLN A 23 0.35 12.57 -5.95
C GLN A 23 0.55 11.04 -5.95
N LEU A 24 -0.52 10.27 -5.86
CA LEU A 24 -0.46 8.81 -5.91
C LEU A 24 0.06 8.33 -7.27
N GLU A 25 -0.41 8.94 -8.36
CA GLU A 25 0.03 8.61 -9.72
C GLU A 25 1.53 8.85 -9.90
N ARG A 26 2.01 10.03 -9.51
CA ARG A 26 3.45 10.35 -9.54
C ARG A 26 4.27 9.40 -8.68
N CYS A 27 3.76 9.06 -7.48
CA CYS A 27 4.43 8.13 -6.58
C CYS A 27 4.55 6.74 -7.21
N VAL A 28 3.46 6.20 -7.77
CA VAL A 28 3.46 4.88 -8.44
C VAL A 28 4.40 4.87 -9.64
N ALA A 29 4.35 5.89 -10.50
CA ALA A 29 5.23 5.99 -11.66
C ALA A 29 6.73 6.02 -11.26
N ARG A 30 7.08 6.77 -10.20
CA ARG A 30 8.46 6.81 -9.69
C ARG A 30 8.88 5.51 -9.00
N CYS A 31 7.96 4.84 -8.30
CA CYS A 31 8.23 3.52 -7.76
C CYS A 31 8.53 2.53 -8.90
N GLN A 32 7.76 2.54 -10.00
CA GLN A 32 8.04 1.73 -11.19
C GLN A 32 9.41 2.01 -11.81
N ALA A 33 9.88 3.27 -11.74
CA ALA A 33 11.22 3.66 -12.16
C ALA A 33 12.34 3.25 -11.18
N GLY A 34 12.01 2.65 -10.03
CA GLY A 34 12.97 2.15 -9.05
C GLY A 34 13.36 3.16 -7.96
N ASP A 35 12.62 4.27 -7.79
CA ASP A 35 12.87 5.23 -6.71
C ASP A 35 12.51 4.63 -5.34
N LEU A 36 13.54 4.24 -4.58
CA LEU A 36 13.40 3.65 -3.24
C LEU A 36 12.70 4.59 -2.26
N ARG A 37 12.87 5.91 -2.39
CA ARG A 37 12.23 6.87 -1.49
C ARG A 37 10.72 6.86 -1.68
N GLU A 38 10.27 6.78 -2.92
CA GLU A 38 8.85 6.73 -3.25
C GLU A 38 8.23 5.39 -2.83
N HIS A 39 8.97 4.26 -2.94
CA HIS A 39 8.52 2.98 -2.38
C HIS A 39 8.25 3.08 -0.87
N MET A 40 9.13 3.74 -0.12
CA MET A 40 8.93 3.96 1.31
C MET A 40 7.72 4.86 1.60
N GLN A 41 7.50 5.91 0.79
CA GLN A 41 6.32 6.77 0.93
C GLN A 41 5.03 6.01 0.64
N LEU A 42 5.00 5.21 -0.41
CA LEU A 42 3.85 4.39 -0.77
C LEU A 42 3.54 3.37 0.33
N ALA A 43 4.56 2.68 0.85
CA ALA A 43 4.39 1.75 1.96
C ALA A 43 3.83 2.43 3.22
N ARG A 44 4.21 3.68 3.51
CA ARG A 44 3.62 4.47 4.61
C ARG A 44 2.14 4.76 4.38
N LYS A 45 1.73 5.12 3.16
CA LYS A 45 0.32 5.36 2.79
C LYS A 45 -0.55 4.10 2.97
N PHE A 46 -0.01 2.93 2.66
CA PHE A 46 -0.72 1.65 2.76
C PHE A 46 -0.56 0.94 4.12
N ARG A 47 0.31 1.45 5.01
CA ARG A 47 0.58 0.84 6.32
C ARG A 47 -0.69 0.58 7.15
N PRO A 48 -1.67 1.50 7.26
CA PRO A 48 -2.89 1.23 8.03
C PRO A 48 -3.69 0.04 7.49
N LEU A 49 -3.87 -0.03 6.17
CA LEU A 49 -4.57 -1.13 5.50
C LEU A 49 -3.86 -2.46 5.75
N ILE A 50 -2.54 -2.51 5.46
CA ILE A 50 -1.71 -3.71 5.65
C ILE A 50 -1.76 -4.18 7.11
N ARG A 51 -1.69 -3.26 8.06
CA ARG A 51 -1.75 -3.57 9.49
C ARG A 51 -3.10 -4.19 9.86
N THR A 52 -4.20 -3.58 9.45
CA THR A 52 -5.55 -4.11 9.71
C THR A 52 -5.76 -5.48 9.06
N LEU A 53 -5.28 -5.68 7.85
CA LEU A 53 -5.36 -6.97 7.16
C LEU A 53 -4.55 -8.07 7.86
N ALA A 54 -3.37 -7.72 8.38
CA ALA A 54 -2.54 -8.62 9.16
C ALA A 54 -3.22 -8.97 10.51
N GLU A 55 -3.73 -7.98 11.23
CA GLU A 55 -4.42 -8.19 12.52
C GLU A 55 -5.65 -9.09 12.37
N LYS A 56 -6.45 -8.92 11.31
CA LYS A 56 -7.61 -9.77 11.02
C LYS A 56 -7.28 -11.23 10.72
N ARG A 57 -6.05 -11.51 10.26
CA ARG A 57 -5.58 -12.87 9.92
C ARG A 57 -4.99 -13.60 11.12
N VAL A 58 -4.70 -12.88 12.20
CA VAL A 58 -4.11 -13.46 13.41
C VAL A 58 -5.21 -13.64 14.44
N ASN A 59 -5.37 -14.87 14.93
CA ASN A 59 -6.40 -15.22 15.92
C ASN A 59 -6.13 -14.59 17.31
N ASP A 60 -4.88 -14.24 17.59
CA ASP A 60 -4.43 -13.61 18.83
C ASP A 60 -3.73 -12.26 18.54
N PRO A 61 -4.33 -11.12 18.91
CA PRO A 61 -3.73 -9.79 18.75
C PRO A 61 -2.36 -9.64 19.45
N SER A 62 -2.07 -10.45 20.47
CA SER A 62 -0.78 -10.44 21.17
C SER A 62 0.33 -11.15 20.40
N ASN A 63 0.03 -11.89 19.33
CA ASN A 63 1.03 -12.52 18.46
C ASN A 63 1.64 -11.50 17.48
N VAL A 64 2.40 -10.56 18.04
CA VAL A 64 3.04 -9.46 17.30
C VAL A 64 4.02 -9.98 16.25
N LYS A 65 4.64 -11.14 16.47
CA LYS A 65 5.57 -11.77 15.52
C LYS A 65 4.87 -12.10 14.20
N GLU A 66 3.70 -12.74 14.27
CA GLU A 66 2.95 -13.09 13.06
C GLU A 66 2.36 -11.86 12.38
N ILE A 67 1.88 -10.87 13.14
CA ILE A 67 1.39 -9.60 12.57
C ILE A 67 2.50 -8.88 11.81
N ASN A 68 3.72 -8.83 12.35
CA ASN A 68 4.87 -8.21 11.69
C ASN A 68 5.31 -8.97 10.44
N ARG A 69 5.24 -10.31 10.48
CA ARG A 69 5.51 -11.16 9.31
C ARG A 69 4.50 -10.89 8.20
N LEU A 70 3.20 -10.96 8.49
CA LEU A 70 2.13 -10.66 7.53
C LEU A 70 2.22 -9.22 7.01
N SER A 71 2.54 -8.25 7.87
CA SER A 71 2.76 -6.87 7.45
C SER A 71 3.96 -6.70 6.51
N SER A 72 4.94 -7.59 6.59
CA SER A 72 6.09 -7.61 5.67
C SER A 72 5.69 -8.21 4.33
N LEU A 73 4.96 -9.33 4.33
CA LEU A 73 4.39 -9.93 3.12
C LEU A 73 3.43 -8.98 2.40
N GLY A 74 2.57 -8.27 3.13
CA GLY A 74 1.68 -7.27 2.54
C GLY A 74 2.42 -6.12 1.85
N ARG A 75 3.60 -5.72 2.36
CA ARG A 75 4.45 -4.72 1.69
C ARG A 75 5.07 -5.28 0.42
N GLU A 76 5.46 -6.55 0.41
CA GLU A 76 5.95 -7.23 -0.81
C GLU A 76 4.84 -7.28 -1.87
N GLY A 77 3.62 -7.67 -1.50
CA GLY A 77 2.47 -7.64 -2.41
C GLY A 77 2.15 -6.25 -2.94
N LEU A 78 2.25 -5.20 -2.11
CA LEU A 78 2.09 -3.82 -2.58
C LEU A 78 3.14 -3.45 -3.64
N TYR A 79 4.39 -3.84 -3.46
CA TYR A 79 5.43 -3.56 -4.45
C TYR A 79 5.24 -4.37 -5.73
N GLU A 80 4.74 -5.60 -5.65
CA GLU A 80 4.34 -6.36 -6.83
C GLU A 80 3.20 -5.67 -7.59
N ALA A 81 2.17 -5.21 -6.88
CA ALA A 81 1.10 -4.42 -7.49
C ALA A 81 1.63 -3.16 -8.20
N VAL A 82 2.62 -2.47 -7.64
CA VAL A 82 3.23 -1.33 -8.33
C VAL A 82 3.86 -1.75 -9.66
N LEU A 83 4.60 -2.86 -9.69
CA LEU A 83 5.28 -3.32 -10.91
C LEU A 83 4.28 -3.78 -11.98
N GLU A 84 3.17 -4.39 -11.57
CA GLU A 84 2.14 -4.91 -12.46
C GLU A 84 1.08 -3.86 -12.85
N TYR A 85 1.07 -2.69 -12.20
CA TYR A 85 0.06 -1.67 -12.44
C TYR A 85 0.19 -1.03 -13.83
N ASN A 86 -0.91 -1.04 -14.59
CA ASN A 86 -1.03 -0.34 -15.86
C ASN A 86 -1.82 0.97 -15.68
N PRO A 87 -1.28 2.14 -16.11
CA PRO A 87 -1.99 3.41 -16.02
C PRO A 87 -3.38 3.43 -16.66
N LYS A 88 -3.65 2.58 -17.66
CA LYS A 88 -4.97 2.43 -18.31
C LYS A 88 -6.09 2.00 -17.32
N ILE A 89 -5.73 1.39 -16.19
CA ILE A 89 -6.67 0.99 -15.13
C ILE A 89 -7.25 2.23 -14.42
N GLY A 90 -6.51 3.34 -14.40
CA GLY A 90 -6.87 4.59 -13.74
C GLY A 90 -6.47 4.60 -12.26
N ILE A 91 -5.77 5.67 -11.86
CA ILE A 91 -5.15 5.77 -10.53
C ILE A 91 -6.16 5.71 -9.37
N ALA A 92 -7.39 6.16 -9.62
CA ALA A 92 -8.49 6.06 -8.65
C ALA A 92 -8.78 4.62 -8.21
N ARG A 93 -8.47 3.63 -9.07
CA ARG A 93 -8.67 2.20 -8.81
C ARG A 93 -7.43 1.50 -8.29
N PHE A 94 -6.27 2.18 -8.23
CA PHE A 94 -5.01 1.59 -7.78
C PHE A 94 -5.11 0.95 -6.40
N ARG A 95 -5.81 1.59 -5.45
CA ARG A 95 -5.98 1.03 -4.09
C ARG A 95 -6.70 -0.33 -4.10
N VAL A 96 -7.73 -0.47 -4.93
CA VAL A 96 -8.49 -1.73 -5.08
C VAL A 96 -7.64 -2.75 -5.83
N PHE A 97 -6.98 -2.33 -6.90
CA PHE A 97 -6.06 -3.19 -7.64
C PHE A 97 -4.93 -3.74 -6.74
N ALA A 98 -4.32 -2.90 -5.91
CA ALA A 98 -3.25 -3.30 -5.00
C ALA A 98 -3.73 -4.22 -3.87
N LEU A 99 -5.01 -4.15 -3.49
CA LEU A 99 -5.58 -4.98 -2.43
C LEU A 99 -5.42 -6.47 -2.76
N ASP A 100 -5.77 -6.88 -3.98
CA ASP A 100 -5.69 -8.29 -4.40
C ASP A 100 -4.27 -8.85 -4.28
N TYR A 101 -3.25 -8.06 -4.61
CA TYR A 101 -1.85 -8.45 -4.48
C TYR A 101 -1.40 -8.51 -3.03
N ILE A 102 -1.81 -7.52 -2.21
CA ILE A 102 -1.51 -7.48 -0.78
C ILE A 102 -2.08 -8.72 -0.09
N GLU A 103 -3.36 -9.02 -0.33
CA GLU A 103 -4.03 -10.17 0.29
C GLU A 103 -3.43 -11.49 -0.17
N ARG A 104 -3.21 -11.66 -1.48
CA ARG A 104 -2.55 -12.84 -2.03
C ARG A 104 -1.17 -13.05 -1.41
N ALA A 105 -0.39 -12.00 -1.21
CA ALA A 105 0.94 -12.11 -0.60
C ALA A 105 0.89 -12.52 0.88
N MET A 106 -0.13 -12.09 1.63
CA MET A 106 -0.34 -12.52 3.02
C MET A 106 -0.84 -13.97 3.13
N ASP A 107 -1.68 -14.40 2.18
CA ASP A 107 -2.36 -15.71 2.22
C ASP A 107 -1.50 -16.83 1.61
N SER A 108 -0.52 -16.49 0.77
CA SER A 108 0.40 -17.47 0.19
C SER A 108 1.46 -17.89 1.22
N LYS A 109 1.63 -19.22 1.39
CA LYS A 109 2.76 -19.79 2.12
C LYS A 109 4.07 -19.22 1.53
N PRO A 110 5.10 -18.91 2.36
CA PRO A 110 6.28 -18.18 1.92
C PRO A 110 7.01 -18.95 0.82
N LYS A 111 6.74 -18.59 -0.44
CA LYS A 111 7.57 -18.97 -1.58
C LYS A 111 8.48 -17.78 -1.83
N GLY A 112 9.78 -17.95 -1.58
CA GLY A 112 10.77 -16.88 -1.51
C GLY A 112 10.79 -15.95 -2.73
N PHE A 113 10.03 -14.86 -2.65
CA PHE A 113 9.90 -13.90 -3.76
C PHE A 113 11.17 -13.08 -3.98
N TRP A 114 11.91 -12.73 -2.92
CA TRP A 114 13.24 -12.10 -3.05
C TRP A 114 14.23 -12.98 -3.84
N GLN A 115 14.12 -14.32 -3.79
CA GLN A 115 14.93 -15.20 -4.65
C GLN A 115 14.56 -15.06 -6.14
N ARG A 116 13.30 -14.74 -6.47
CA ARG A 116 12.86 -14.55 -7.85
C ARG A 116 13.20 -13.16 -8.40
N LEU A 117 13.16 -12.12 -7.55
CA LEU A 117 13.50 -10.75 -7.94
C LEU A 117 15.02 -10.56 -8.15
N PHE A 118 15.86 -11.14 -7.29
CA PHE A 118 17.32 -11.03 -7.42
C PHE A 118 17.91 -11.94 -8.52
N ARG A 119 17.28 -13.08 -8.81
CA ARG A 119 17.74 -13.99 -9.88
C ARG A 119 17.53 -13.43 -11.29
N LYS A 120 16.58 -12.51 -11.48
CA LYS A 120 16.35 -11.83 -12.77
C LYS A 120 17.21 -10.58 -12.99
N ARG A 121 17.76 -9.97 -11.93
CA ARG A 121 18.45 -8.67 -12.02
C ARG A 121 19.98 -8.73 -11.91
N PHE A 122 20.56 -9.84 -11.45
CA PHE A 122 22.01 -10.10 -11.49
C PHE A 122 22.29 -11.54 -11.95
N PRO A 123 22.40 -11.80 -13.26
CA PRO A 123 22.99 -13.05 -13.73
C PRO A 123 24.49 -13.03 -13.37
N ARG A 124 24.96 -14.07 -12.67
CA ARG A 124 26.40 -14.42 -12.64
C ARG A 124 26.79 -15.04 -13.97
#